data_AF-A0A7Y0X672-F1
#
_entry.id   AF-A0A7Y0X672-F1
#
_cell.length_a   1.000
_cell.length_b   1.000
_cell.length_c   1.000
_cell.angle_alpha   90.00
_cell.angle_beta   90.00
_cell.angle_gamma   90.00
#
_symmetry.space_group_name_H-M   'P 1'
#
loop_
_entity.id
_entity.type
_entity.pdbx_description
1 polymer ?
#
loop_
_entity_poly.entity_id
_entity_poly.type
_entity_poly.pdbx_seq_one_letter_code
_entity_poly.pdbx_strand_id
1 'polypeptide(L)' 'MLNSLFSITLVMLVPFKVMASWYEVTGVATIVSSEETARLHALEDALFKAVNFSGADIGSISNLMPLLEESRNEYQFTN' A
#
# COMPACT_ATOMS: atom_id res chain seq x y z
N MET A 1 13.31 26.84 -35.56
CA MET A 1 12.86 25.42 -35.49
C MET A 1 13.85 24.54 -34.75
N LEU A 2 15.16 24.56 -35.06
CA LEU A 2 16.17 23.69 -34.45
C LEU A 2 16.28 23.78 -32.92
N ASN A 3 16.27 24.99 -32.34
CA ASN A 3 16.30 25.16 -30.88
C ASN A 3 15.06 24.62 -30.17
N SER A 4 13.89 24.65 -30.84
CA SER A 4 12.67 24.07 -30.29
C SER A 4 12.76 22.55 -30.24
N LEU A 5 13.31 21.93 -31.29
CA LEU A 5 13.56 20.49 -31.33
C LEU A 5 14.53 20.05 -30.22
N PHE A 6 15.63 20.79 -30.03
CA PHE A 6 16.61 20.52 -28.98
C PHE A 6 15.98 20.60 -27.57
N SER A 7 15.11 21.58 -27.35
CA SER A 7 14.42 21.77 -26.06
C SER A 7 13.42 20.65 -25.78
N ILE A 8 12.71 20.15 -26.80
CA ILE A 8 11.78 19.02 -26.65
C ILE A 8 12.53 17.72 -26.33
N THR A 9 13.67 17.49 -26.99
CA THR A 9 14.52 16.32 -26.70
C THR A 9 15.09 16.36 -25.28
N LEU A 10 15.43 17.56 -24.77
CA LEU A 10 15.95 17.72 -23.41
C LEU A 10 14.89 17.40 -22.34
N VAL A 11 13.62 17.75 -22.56
CA VAL A 11 12.52 17.46 -21.62
C VAL A 11 12.20 15.95 -21.58
N MET A 12 12.33 15.24 -22.70
CA MET A 12 12.14 13.78 -22.76
C MET A 12 13.19 12.98 -21.99
N LEU A 13 14.34 13.58 -21.68
CA LEU A 13 15.44 12.92 -20.95
C LEU A 13 15.25 12.93 -19.43
N VAL A 14 14.20 13.58 -18.91
CA VAL A 14 13.92 13.59 -17.46
C VAL A 14 13.26 12.25 -17.09
N PRO A 15 13.91 11.37 -16.30
CA PRO A 15 13.28 10.14 -15.87
C PRO A 15 12.16 10.44 -14.89
N PHE A 16 10.93 10.01 -15.22
CA PHE A 16 9.84 9.97 -14.25
C PHE A 16 10.15 8.91 -13.20
N LYS A 17 10.51 9.32 -11.99
CA LYS A 17 10.66 8.40 -10.86
C LYS A 17 9.28 7.97 -10.38
N VAL A 18 8.85 6.78 -10.80
CA VAL A 18 7.74 6.09 -10.14
C VAL A 18 8.26 5.63 -8.77
N MET A 19 7.92 6.35 -7.72
CA MET A 19 8.35 6.01 -6.36
C MET A 19 7.42 4.93 -5.81
N ALA A 20 7.82 3.67 -5.97
CA ALA A 20 7.25 2.57 -5.18
C ALA A 20 7.86 2.65 -3.77
N SER A 21 7.02 2.83 -2.76
CA SER A 21 7.43 2.79 -1.35
C SER A 21 6.96 1.49 -0.72
N TRP A 22 7.89 0.78 -0.10
CA TRP A 22 7.63 -0.47 0.61
C TRP A 22 7.65 -0.18 2.11
N TYR A 23 6.66 -0.70 2.83
CA TYR A 23 6.55 -0.53 4.27
C TYR A 23 6.53 -1.90 4.94
N GLU A 24 7.50 -2.15 5.81
CA GLU A 24 7.50 -3.31 6.69
C GLU A 24 6.83 -2.93 8.00
N VAL A 25 5.74 -3.63 8.33
CA VAL A 25 4.92 -3.36 9.51
C VAL A 25 4.51 -4.67 10.17
N THR A 26 4.35 -4.61 11.48
CA THR A 26 3.83 -5.74 12.27
C THR A 26 2.62 -5.28 13.06
N GLY A 27 1.55 -6.06 12.97
CA GLY A 27 0.32 -5.85 13.72
C GLY A 27 0.09 -6.97 14.74
N VAL A 28 -0.59 -6.63 15.83
CA VAL A 28 -0.86 -7.56 16.93
C VAL A 28 -2.31 -7.41 17.38
N ALA A 29 -2.98 -8.53 17.62
CA ALA A 29 -4.31 -8.55 18.23
C ALA A 29 -4.40 -9.66 19.27
N THR A 30 -5.20 -9.41 20.32
CA THR A 30 -5.45 -10.40 21.36
C THR A 30 -6.53 -11.37 20.90
N ILE A 31 -6.31 -12.67 21.10
CA ILE A 31 -7.31 -13.70 20.81
C ILE A 31 -8.37 -13.67 21.92
N VAL A 32 -9.61 -13.32 21.55
CA VAL A 32 -10.74 -13.30 22.48
C VAL A 32 -11.72 -14.43 22.16
N SER A 33 -12.24 -14.46 20.92
CA SER A 33 -13.27 -15.42 20.50
C SER A 33 -12.79 -16.42 19.45
N SER A 34 -11.92 -16.00 18.54
CA SER A 34 -11.40 -16.84 17.45
C SER A 34 -10.03 -16.33 17.03
N GLU A 35 -9.19 -17.26 16.59
CA GLU A 35 -7.91 -16.91 15.95
C GLU A 35 -8.13 -16.15 14.64
N GLU A 36 -9.22 -16.44 13.91
CA GLU A 36 -9.51 -15.78 12.64
C GLU A 36 -9.85 -14.30 12.81
N THR A 37 -10.65 -13.97 13.83
CA THR A 37 -10.97 -12.57 14.13
C THR A 37 -9.76 -11.82 14.67
N ALA A 38 -8.93 -12.47 15.48
CA ALA A 38 -7.67 -11.91 15.94
C ALA A 38 -6.70 -11.67 14.77
N ARG A 39 -6.61 -12.60 13.82
CA ARG A 39 -5.79 -12.45 12.60
C ARG A 39 -6.23 -11.24 11.78
N LEU A 40 -7.53 -11.07 11.55
CA LEU A 40 -8.06 -9.91 10.84
C LEU A 40 -7.73 -8.59 11.54
N HIS A 41 -7.92 -8.52 12.85
CA HIS A 41 -7.60 -7.32 13.63
C HIS A 41 -6.09 -7.02 13.63
N ALA A 42 -5.24 -8.05 13.64
CA ALA A 42 -3.79 -7.88 13.53
C ALA A 42 -3.38 -7.36 12.15
N LEU A 43 -4.02 -7.83 11.07
CA LEU A 43 -3.82 -7.31 9.73
C LEU A 43 -4.28 -5.85 9.63
N GLU A 44 -5.43 -5.52 10.21
CA GLU A 44 -5.95 -4.15 10.26
C GLU A 44 -4.99 -3.20 10.98
N ASP A 45 -4.45 -3.59 12.14
CA ASP A 45 -3.45 -2.81 12.89
C ASP A 45 -2.16 -2.60 12.08
N ALA A 46 -1.69 -3.63 11.37
CA ALA A 46 -0.53 -3.51 10.47
C ALA A 46 -0.79 -2.53 9.33
N LEU A 47 -1.93 -2.67 8.64
CA LEU A 47 -2.34 -1.79 7.55
C LEU A 47 -2.50 -0.34 8.02
N PHE A 48 -3.11 -0.12 9.18
CA PHE A 48 -3.25 1.20 9.76
C PHE A 48 -1.89 1.87 9.94
N LYS A 49 -0.89 1.16 10.48
CA LYS A 49 0.47 1.69 10.64
C LYS A 49 1.10 2.06 9.30
N ALA A 50 1.00 1.20 8.29
CA ALA A 50 1.58 1.44 6.96
C ALA A 50 0.90 2.63 6.26
N VAL A 51 -0.43 2.65 6.23
CA VAL A 51 -1.23 3.70 5.57
C VAL A 51 -1.01 5.05 6.26
N ASN A 52 -1.09 5.08 7.59
CA ASN A 52 -0.86 6.29 8.37
C ASN A 52 0.56 6.84 8.15
N PHE A 53 1.58 5.98 8.07
CA PHE A 53 2.95 6.40 7.80
C PHE A 53 3.15 6.89 6.36
N SER A 54 2.49 6.26 5.39
CA SER A 54 2.56 6.68 3.97
C SER A 54 1.81 7.98 3.67
N GLY A 55 0.94 8.44 4.57
CA GLY A 55 0.07 9.60 4.36
C GLY A 55 -1.11 9.33 3.41
N ALA A 56 -1.41 8.05 3.13
CA ALA A 56 -2.58 7.64 2.36
C ALA A 56 -3.87 7.71 3.20
N ASP A 57 -5.03 7.67 2.54
CA ASP A 57 -6.33 7.77 3.21
C ASP A 57 -6.65 6.52 4.05
N ILE A 58 -6.63 6.68 5.36
CA ILE A 58 -6.94 5.65 6.35
C ILE A 58 -8.36 5.10 6.17
N GLY A 59 -9.31 5.93 5.72
CA GLY A 59 -10.69 5.51 5.51
C GLY A 59 -10.85 4.44 4.42
N SER A 60 -9.84 4.28 3.55
CA SER A 60 -9.84 3.27 2.48
C SER A 60 -9.51 1.85 2.97
N ILE A 61 -8.97 1.67 4.18
CA ILE A 61 -8.58 0.35 4.73
C ILE A 61 -9.79 -0.58 4.84
N SER A 62 -10.96 -0.04 5.19
CA SER A 62 -12.21 -0.81 5.29
C SER A 62 -12.61 -1.50 3.98
N ASN A 63 -12.16 -0.99 2.83
CA ASN A 63 -12.39 -1.61 1.52
C ASN A 63 -11.50 -2.83 1.28
N LEU A 64 -10.35 -2.91 1.97
CA LEU A 64 -9.40 -4.01 1.86
C LEU A 64 -9.73 -5.15 2.84
N MET A 65 -10.38 -4.84 3.97
CA MET A 65 -10.73 -5.84 4.98
C MET A 65 -11.47 -7.08 4.44
N PRO A 66 -12.51 -6.94 3.58
CA PRO A 66 -13.18 -8.11 3.00
C PRO A 66 -12.26 -8.99 2.16
N LEU A 67 -11.22 -8.43 1.53
CA LEU A 67 -10.27 -9.18 0.71
C LEU A 67 -9.26 -9.96 1.56
N LEU A 68 -9.15 -9.61 2.84
CA LEU A 68 -8.23 -10.21 3.81
C LEU A 68 -8.91 -11.29 4.65
N GLU A 69 -10.24 -11.46 4.54
CA GLU A 69 -11.01 -12.53 5.20
C GLU A 69 -10.59 -13.93 4.76
N GLU A 70 -10.18 -14.10 3.50
CA GLU A 70 -9.64 -15.38 3.06
C GLU A 70 -8.24 -15.58 3.65
N SER A 71 -8.03 -16.65 4.41
CA SER A 71 -6.75 -16.95 5.04
C SER A 71 -5.66 -17.23 3.99
N ARG A 72 -4.73 -16.29 3.81
CA ARG A 72 -3.57 -16.42 2.91
C ARG A 72 -2.31 -15.94 3.63
N ASN A 73 -1.16 -16.50 3.25
CA ASN A 73 0.13 -16.06 3.77
C ASN A 73 0.59 -14.74 3.13
N GLU A 74 0.22 -14.51 1.87
CA GLU A 74 0.61 -13.34 1.10
C GLU A 74 -0.59 -12.81 0.32
N TYR A 75 -0.73 -11.48 0.29
CA TYR A 75 -1.76 -10.80 -0.47
C TYR A 75 -1.08 -9.85 -1.47
N GLN A 76 -1.40 -10.04 -2.74
CA GLN A 76 -0.98 -9.13 -3.80
C GLN A 76 -2.23 -8.53 -4.44
N PHE A 77 -2.40 -7.23 -4.26
CA PHE A 77 -3.46 -6.48 -4.93
C PHE A 77 -2.90 -5.94 -6.24
N THR A 78 -3.34 -6.51 -7.37
CA THR A 78 -3.08 -5.95 -8.70
C THR A 78 -4.21 -4.98 -9.06
N ASN A 79 -3.88 -3.91 -9.79
CA ASN A 79 -4.86 -2.96 -10.36
C ASN A 79 -5.59 -3.60 -11.55
#